data_AF-A0A061NFX3-F1
#
_entry.id   AF-A0A061NFX3-F1
#
_cell.length_a   1.000
_cell.length_b   1.000
_cell.length_c   1.000
_cell.angle_alpha   90.00
_cell.angle_beta   90.00
_cell.angle_gamma   90.00
#
_symmetry.space_group_name_H-M   'P 1'
#
loop_
_entity.id
_entity.type
_entity.pdbx_description
1 polymer ?
#
loop_
_entity_poly.entity_id
_entity_poly.type
_entity_poly.pdbx_seq_one_letter_code
_entity_poly.pdbx_strand_id
1 'polypeptide(L)'
;MGAQELGQILKSARINKGWSQIVLAAALNIDQAIVSRVETSKMIPDFYTAREWARQLNCQDAVMINFLGSDAPIIIQQMAEAVTGVVGFITMMGVFI
;
A
#
# COMPACT_ATOMS: atom_id res chain seq x y z
N MET A 1 11.11 -2.32 -15.18
CA MET A 1 11.07 -2.92 -13.82
C MET A 1 9.76 -2.45 -13.20
N GLY A 2 8.89 -3.34 -12.70
CA GLY A 2 7.61 -2.89 -12.11
C GLY A 2 6.67 -4.03 -11.71
N ALA A 3 6.40 -4.97 -12.63
CA ALA A 3 5.48 -6.09 -12.37
C ALA A 3 6.03 -7.12 -11.35
N GLN A 4 7.35 -7.34 -11.35
CA GLN A 4 8.01 -8.26 -10.42
C GLN A 4 8.04 -7.72 -8.99
N GLU A 5 8.18 -6.40 -8.84
CA GLU A 5 8.22 -5.73 -7.55
C GLU A 5 6.82 -5.62 -6.94
N LEU A 6 5.77 -5.40 -7.75
CA LEU A 6 4.41 -5.23 -7.24
C LEU A 6 3.88 -6.50 -6.58
N GLY A 7 4.07 -7.64 -7.24
CA GLY A 7 3.66 -8.94 -6.69
C GLY A 7 4.33 -9.24 -5.35
N GLN A 8 5.62 -8.91 -5.21
CA GLN A 8 6.35 -9.10 -3.96
C GLN A 8 5.92 -8.14 -2.85
N ILE A 9 5.66 -6.86 -3.17
CA ILE A 9 5.15 -5.87 -2.19
C ILE A 9 3.80 -6.34 -1.63
N LEU A 10 2.88 -6.74 -2.51
CA LEU A 10 1.55 -7.22 -2.11
C LEU A 10 1.65 -8.50 -1.26
N LYS A 11 2.51 -9.44 -1.67
CA LYS A 11 2.76 -10.67 -0.91
C LYS A 11 3.30 -10.38 0.49
N SER A 12 4.29 -9.51 0.60
CA SER A 12 4.90 -9.12 1.87
C SER A 12 3.89 -8.42 2.78
N ALA A 13 3.10 -7.48 2.24
CA ALA A 13 2.05 -6.80 2.99
C ALA A 13 0.97 -7.76 3.50
N ARG A 14 0.58 -8.76 2.68
CA ARG A 14 -0.35 -9.82 3.11
C ARG A 14 0.21 -10.64 4.27
N ILE A 15 1.47 -11.07 4.16
CA ILE A 15 2.13 -11.87 5.20
C ILE A 15 2.26 -11.06 6.50
N ASN A 16 2.63 -9.78 6.42
CA ASN A 16 2.74 -8.89 7.58
C ASN A 16 1.39 -8.67 8.27
N LYS A 17 0.29 -8.70 7.52
CA LYS A 17 -1.07 -8.67 8.06
C LYS A 17 -1.53 -10.01 8.66
N GLY A 18 -0.75 -11.08 8.50
CA GLY A 18 -1.10 -12.43 8.96
C GLY A 18 -2.18 -13.11 8.11
N TRP A 19 -2.43 -12.63 6.88
CA TRP A 19 -3.48 -13.17 6.03
C TRP A 19 -2.96 -14.29 5.13
N SER A 20 -3.74 -15.35 4.95
CA SER A 20 -3.50 -16.33 3.88
C SER A 20 -4.03 -15.79 2.54
N GLN A 21 -3.62 -16.42 1.43
CA GLN A 21 -4.09 -16.00 0.10
C GLN A 21 -5.61 -16.17 -0.05
N ILE A 22 -6.21 -17.19 0.58
CA ILE A 22 -7.66 -17.42 0.53
C ILE A 22 -8.43 -16.35 1.33
N VAL A 23 -7.91 -15.91 2.48
CA VAL A 23 -8.52 -14.84 3.29
C VAL A 23 -8.53 -13.53 2.51
N LEU A 24 -7.41 -13.21 1.87
CA LEU A 24 -7.31 -12.03 1.02
C LEU A 24 -8.23 -12.12 -0.21
N ALA A 25 -8.30 -13.28 -0.86
CA ALA A 25 -9.16 -13.50 -2.01
C ALA A 25 -10.64 -13.28 -1.64
N ALA A 26 -11.06 -13.79 -0.48
CA ALA A 26 -12.39 -13.54 0.07
C ALA A 26 -12.63 -12.05 0.35
N ALA A 27 -11.66 -11.34 0.92
CA ALA A 27 -11.76 -9.90 1.19
C ALA A 27 -11.86 -9.04 -0.08
N LEU A 28 -11.25 -9.50 -1.18
CA LEU A 28 -11.28 -8.85 -2.48
C LEU A 28 -12.42 -9.32 -3.39
N ASN A 29 -13.18 -10.33 -2.96
CA ASN A 29 -14.20 -11.00 -3.77
C ASN A 29 -13.66 -11.49 -5.13
N ILE A 30 -12.50 -12.15 -5.11
CA ILE A 30 -11.84 -12.74 -6.29
C ILE A 30 -11.38 -14.18 -6.00
N ASP A 31 -11.02 -14.93 -7.04
CA ASP A 31 -10.42 -16.26 -6.87
C ASP A 31 -9.02 -16.22 -6.26
N GLN A 32 -8.72 -17.17 -5.37
CA GLN A 32 -7.38 -17.31 -4.77
C GLN A 32 -6.30 -17.55 -5.84
N ALA A 33 -6.64 -18.16 -6.98
CA ALA A 33 -5.72 -18.33 -8.10
C ALA A 33 -5.25 -16.98 -8.68
N ILE A 34 -6.09 -15.95 -8.66
CA ILE A 34 -5.74 -14.58 -9.08
C ILE A 34 -4.72 -14.00 -8.09
N VAL A 35 -4.97 -14.14 -6.78
CA VAL A 35 -4.00 -13.79 -5.72
C VAL A 35 -2.65 -14.43 -5.96
N SER A 36 -2.61 -15.74 -6.17
CA SER A 36 -1.36 -16.47 -6.39
C SER A 36 -0.64 -15.99 -7.66
N ARG A 37 -1.35 -15.72 -8.75
CA ARG A 37 -0.74 -15.29 -10.01
C ARG A 37 -0.16 -13.89 -9.93
N VAL A 38 -0.82 -12.98 -9.23
CA VAL A 38 -0.31 -11.61 -9.00
C VAL A 38 0.91 -11.63 -8.09
N GLU A 39 0.86 -12.35 -6.97
CA GLU A 39 2.00 -12.46 -6.03
C GLU A 39 3.22 -13.17 -6.63
N THR A 40 3.03 -13.98 -7.68
CA THR A 40 4.11 -14.64 -8.44
C THR A 40 4.45 -13.92 -9.73
N SER A 41 3.89 -12.72 -9.95
CA SER A 41 4.13 -11.88 -11.14
C SER A 41 3.81 -12.57 -12.47
N LYS A 42 2.96 -13.61 -12.43
CA LYS A 42 2.38 -14.28 -13.61
C LYS A 42 1.15 -13.53 -14.15
N MET A 43 0.74 -12.48 -13.45
CA MET A 43 -0.39 -11.63 -13.80
C MET A 43 -0.18 -10.24 -13.22
N ILE A 44 -0.48 -9.22 -14.01
CA ILE A 44 -0.52 -7.83 -13.54
C ILE A 44 -2.00 -7.49 -13.30
N PRO A 45 -2.39 -7.11 -12.07
CA PRO A 45 -3.74 -6.66 -11.80
C PRO A 45 -3.98 -5.29 -12.47
N ASP A 46 -5.22 -5.01 -12.87
CA ASP A 46 -5.59 -3.65 -13.28
C ASP A 46 -5.46 -2.67 -12.10
N PHE A 47 -5.47 -1.37 -12.41
CA PHE A 47 -5.28 -0.31 -11.42
C PHE A 47 -6.33 -0.36 -10.28
N TYR A 48 -7.59 -0.65 -10.58
CA TYR A 48 -8.66 -0.69 -9.58
C TYR A 48 -8.47 -1.87 -8.63
N THR A 49 -8.16 -3.05 -9.18
CA THR A 49 -7.83 -4.26 -8.43
C THR A 49 -6.61 -4.01 -7.54
N ALA A 50 -5.53 -3.45 -8.09
CA ALA A 50 -4.31 -3.14 -7.32
C ALA A 50 -4.58 -2.15 -6.18
N ARG A 51 -5.38 -1.09 -6.43
CA ARG A 51 -5.76 -0.10 -5.43
C ARG A 51 -6.57 -0.72 -4.28
N GLU A 52 -7.56 -1.55 -4.60
CA GLU A 52 -8.40 -2.19 -3.58
C GLU A 52 -7.57 -3.19 -2.75
N TRP A 53 -6.66 -3.90 -3.39
CA TRP A 53 -5.67 -4.74 -2.73
C TRP A 53 -4.81 -3.97 -1.73
N ALA A 54 -4.27 -2.84 -2.17
CA ALA A 54 -3.45 -1.98 -1.34
C ALA A 54 -4.25 -1.41 -0.16
N ARG A 55 -5.53 -1.09 -0.36
CA ARG A 55 -6.45 -0.67 0.70
C ARG A 55 -6.69 -1.76 1.73
N GLN A 56 -6.94 -2.99 1.29
CA GLN A 56 -7.13 -4.13 2.18
C GLN A 56 -5.84 -4.43 2.97
N LEU A 57 -4.66 -4.24 2.37
CA LEU A 57 -3.38 -4.55 3.00
C LEU A 57 -2.73 -3.36 3.72
N ASN A 58 -3.37 -2.19 3.69
CA ASN A 58 -2.84 -0.93 4.23
C ASN A 58 -1.44 -0.59 3.68
N CYS A 59 -1.25 -0.79 2.37
CA CYS A 59 0.01 -0.55 1.66
C CYS A 59 -0.16 0.34 0.41
N GLN A 60 -1.12 1.27 0.46
CA GLN A 60 -1.43 2.19 -0.65
C GLN A 60 -0.20 2.97 -1.10
N ASP A 61 0.60 3.46 -0.16
CA ASP A 61 1.82 4.22 -0.46
C ASP A 61 2.83 3.36 -1.21
N ALA A 62 3.12 2.15 -0.72
CA ALA A 62 4.09 1.25 -1.36
C ALA A 62 3.66 0.83 -2.77
N VAL A 63 2.36 0.64 -3.01
CA VAL A 63 1.81 0.34 -4.34
C VAL A 63 1.88 1.57 -5.24
N MET A 64 1.52 2.75 -4.74
CA MET A 64 1.58 4.01 -5.49
C MET A 64 3.02 4.34 -5.92
N ILE A 65 3.99 4.13 -5.04
CA ILE A 65 5.43 4.32 -5.28
C ILE A 65 5.92 3.42 -6.41
N ASN A 66 5.48 2.17 -6.44
CA ASN A 66 5.82 1.25 -7.53
C ASN A 66 5.17 1.67 -8.87
N PHE A 67 3.93 2.16 -8.84
CA PHE A 67 3.24 2.65 -10.03
C PHE A 67 3.80 3.99 -10.56
N LEU A 68 4.27 4.88 -9.68
CA LEU A 68 4.81 6.19 -10.05
C LEU A 68 6.30 6.15 -10.41
N GLY A 69 7.02 5.08 -10.07
CA GLY A 69 8.47 5.01 -10.23
C GLY A 69 9.23 5.81 -9.17
N SER A 70 10.54 5.96 -9.38
CA SER A 70 11.56 6.39 -8.40
C SER A 70 11.41 7.78 -7.75
N ASP A 71 10.35 8.54 -8.03
CA ASP A 71 10.08 9.86 -7.41
C ASP A 71 9.25 9.78 -6.12
N ALA A 72 8.90 8.55 -5.72
CA ALA A 72 8.24 8.18 -4.48
C ALA A 72 8.70 8.83 -3.16
N PRO A 73 10.01 9.02 -2.89
CA PRO A 73 10.47 9.57 -1.61
C PRO A 73 10.00 11.01 -1.37
N ILE A 74 9.82 11.79 -2.45
CA ILE A 74 9.41 13.20 -2.37
C ILE A 74 7.98 13.32 -1.83
N ILE A 75 7.09 12.39 -2.20
CA ILE A 75 5.69 12.41 -1.76
C ILE A 75 5.56 12.02 -0.28
N ILE A 76 6.30 11.02 0.20
CA ILE A 76 6.28 10.61 1.61
C ILE A 76 6.76 11.77 2.50
N GLN A 77 7.80 12.48 2.08
CA GLN A 77 8.38 13.58 2.86
C GLN A 77 7.42 14.78 2.95
N GLN A 78 6.73 15.12 1.86
CA GLN A 78 5.70 16.16 1.86
C GLN A 78 4.49 15.80 2.75
N MET A 79 4.10 14.52 2.81
CA MET A 79 3.03 14.09 3.72
C MET A 79 3.48 14.09 5.19
N ALA A 80 4.72 13.71 5.48
CA ALA A 80 5.28 13.78 6.83
C ALA A 80 5.34 15.24 7.33
N GLU A 81 5.71 16.19 6.47
CA GLU A 81 5.73 17.63 6.77
C GLU A 81 4.31 18.20 7.00
N ALA A 82 3.31 17.73 6.26
CA ALA A 82 1.92 18.13 6.46
C ALA A 82 1.35 17.64 7.81
N VAL A 83 1.76 16.45 8.27
CA VAL A 83 1.33 15.89 9.58
C VAL A 83 2.07 16.55 10.75
N THR A 84 3.37 16.83 10.61
CA THR A 84 4.14 17.53 11.67
C THR A 84 3.69 18.97 11.85
N GLY A 85 3.23 19.65 10.79
CA GLY A 85 2.62 20.97 10.88
C GLY A 85 1.42 20.99 11.84
N VAL A 86 0.49 20.02 11.71
CA VAL A 86 -0.72 19.95 12.56
C VAL A 86 -0.37 19.64 14.03
N VAL A 87 0.62 18.77 14.28
CA VAL A 87 1.07 18.45 15.64
C VAL A 87 1.76 19.64 16.31
N GLY A 88 2.53 20.44 15.55
CA GLY A 88 3.15 21.67 16.04
C GLY A 88 2.14 22.74 16.45
N PHE A 89 1.03 22.89 15.71
CA PHE A 89 -0.04 23.83 16.09
C PHE A 89 -0.77 23.42 17.37
N ILE A 90 -1.02 22.13 17.59
CA ILE A 90 -1.70 21.63 18.80
C ILE A 90 -0.82 21.80 20.04
N THR A 91 0.49 21.55 19.92
CA THR A 91 1.43 21.76 21.02
C THR A 91 1.63 23.24 21.33
N MET A 92 1.66 24.13 20.34
CA MET A 92 1.79 25.57 20.58
C MET A 92 0.55 26.17 21.28
N MET A 93 -0.66 25.71 20.94
CA MET A 93 -1.90 26.16 21.58
C MET A 93 -2.12 25.59 22.99
N GLY A 94 -1.51 24.44 23.31
CA GLY A 94 -1.60 23.82 24.64
C GLY A 94 -0.62 24.39 25.69
N VAL A 95 0.33 25.22 25.29
CA VAL A 95 1.33 25.85 26.20
C VAL A 95 0.87 27.23 26.72
N PHE A 96 -0.24 27.77 26.20
CA PHE A 96 -0.81 29.06 26.61
C PHE A 96 -2.08 28.95 27.49
N ILE A 97 -2.35 27.80 28.10
CA ILE A 97 -3.40 27.64 29.13
C ILE A 97 -2.76 27.27 30.46
#